data_AF-M3HSQ9-F1
#
_entry.id   AF-M3HSQ9-F1
#
_cell.length_a   1.000
_cell.length_b   1.000
_cell.length_c   1.000
_cell.angle_alpha   90.00
_cell.angle_beta   90.00
_cell.angle_gamma   90.00
#
_symmetry.space_group_name_H-M   'P 1'
#
loop_
_entity.id
_entity.type
_entity.pdbx_description
1 polymer ?
#
loop_
_entity_poly.entity_id
_entity_poly.type
_entity_poly.pdbx_seq_one_letter_code
_entity_poly.pdbx_strand_id
1 'polypeptide(L)'
;MSSLYLNIINSLSRSSSPVPQPSTSSNEDKLARESDVTVSSTVSNNKYQGFTIYIISTILLISWTFWTILPNFVLDKLLIDHDILPDKYWSLSIPCYFLMLMLFTYWGLALFNLEVMTLDLNDVRCIVDDSTVFPGEERDEIMSASIEYIHTAPSGVWDMPITLVNEVLYGDFEAEE
;
A
#
# COMPACT_ATOMS: atom_id res chain seq x y z
N MET A 1 45.07 -29.53 32.82
CA MET A 1 44.17 -30.28 33.72
C MET A 1 43.03 -29.36 34.20
N SER A 2 42.29 -28.75 33.27
CA SER A 2 41.22 -27.78 33.58
C SER A 2 40.16 -27.77 32.47
N SER A 3 39.60 -28.94 32.18
CA SER A 3 38.54 -29.09 31.15
C SER A 3 37.47 -30.11 31.53
N LEU A 4 37.40 -30.54 32.80
CA LEU A 4 36.49 -31.60 33.25
C LEU A 4 35.43 -31.14 34.27
N TYR A 5 35.39 -29.85 34.63
CA TYR A 5 34.45 -29.35 35.65
C TYR A 5 33.22 -28.60 35.10
N LEU A 6 33.12 -28.36 33.78
CA LEU A 6 31.99 -27.62 33.19
C LEU A 6 30.89 -28.51 32.59
N ASN A 7 30.96 -29.83 32.75
CA ASN A 7 30.02 -30.77 32.12
C ASN A 7 29.01 -31.41 33.10
N ILE A 8 28.99 -30.97 34.37
CA ILE A 8 28.14 -31.57 35.42
C ILE A 8 26.88 -30.72 35.71
N ILE A 9 26.82 -29.47 35.27
CA ILE A 9 25.69 -28.56 35.60
C ILE A 9 24.52 -28.69 34.60
N ASN A 10 24.74 -29.22 33.40
CA ASN A 10 23.66 -29.34 32.38
C ASN A 10 22.75 -30.57 32.54
N SER A 11 22.97 -31.45 33.52
CA SER A 11 22.29 -32.75 33.58
C SER A 11 21.12 -32.86 34.58
N LEU A 12 20.81 -31.83 35.37
CA LEU A 12 19.80 -31.94 36.44
C LEU A 12 18.86 -30.72 36.52
N SER A 13 17.92 -30.62 35.57
CA SER A 13 16.56 -30.07 35.81
C SER A 13 15.57 -30.58 34.77
N ARG A 14 14.92 -31.68 35.15
CA ARG A 14 13.65 -32.27 34.68
C ARG A 14 12.62 -31.17 34.33
N SER A 15 11.86 -31.25 33.23
CA SER A 15 10.74 -32.17 33.05
C SER A 15 10.41 -32.37 31.57
N SER A 16 10.29 -33.63 31.19
CA SER A 16 9.70 -34.12 29.94
C SER A 16 8.28 -33.56 29.77
N SER A 17 8.12 -32.60 28.86
CA SER A 17 6.82 -32.33 28.25
C SER A 17 6.51 -33.45 27.26
N PRO A 18 5.23 -33.88 27.15
CA PRO A 18 4.86 -34.91 26.20
C PRO A 18 5.16 -34.40 24.78
N VAL A 19 5.92 -35.17 24.01
CA VAL A 19 6.01 -34.98 22.57
C VAL A 19 4.61 -35.18 22.01
N PRO A 20 3.95 -34.16 21.42
CA PRO A 20 2.78 -34.42 20.60
C PRO A 20 3.26 -35.18 19.37
N GLN A 21 2.53 -36.25 19.05
CA GLN A 21 2.69 -37.01 17.81
C GLN A 21 2.80 -36.08 16.59
N PRO A 22 3.45 -36.52 15.49
CA PRO A 22 3.59 -35.72 14.27
C PRO A 22 2.22 -35.63 13.60
N SER A 23 1.39 -34.71 14.09
CA SER A 23 0.33 -34.13 13.32
C SER A 23 0.96 -33.07 12.44
N THR A 24 0.48 -33.03 11.20
CA THR A 24 0.75 -32.12 10.09
C THR A 24 0.60 -30.63 10.45
N SER A 25 1.33 -30.15 11.46
CA SER A 25 1.11 -28.87 12.13
C SER A 25 2.30 -27.92 12.02
N SER A 26 3.40 -28.30 11.36
CA SER A 26 4.50 -27.37 11.09
C SER A 26 4.08 -26.22 10.16
N ASN A 27 3.16 -26.51 9.23
CA ASN A 27 2.61 -25.51 8.32
C ASN A 27 1.54 -24.68 9.01
N GLU A 28 0.66 -25.31 9.80
CA GLU A 28 -0.40 -24.58 10.51
C GLU A 28 0.14 -23.66 11.61
N ASP A 29 1.21 -24.06 12.31
CA ASP A 29 1.91 -23.20 13.29
C ASP A 29 2.67 -22.06 12.60
N LYS A 30 3.15 -22.26 11.37
CA LYS A 30 3.72 -21.18 10.55
C LYS A 30 2.64 -20.20 10.08
N LEU A 31 1.48 -20.69 9.63
CA LEU A 31 0.34 -19.86 9.26
C LEU A 31 -0.27 -19.15 10.47
N ALA A 32 -0.29 -19.77 11.65
CA ALA A 32 -0.73 -19.16 12.90
C ALA A 32 0.21 -18.01 13.31
N ARG A 33 1.52 -18.18 13.14
CA ARG A 33 2.51 -17.11 13.39
C ARG A 33 2.50 -15.99 12.36
N GLU A 34 2.17 -16.29 11.10
CA GLU A 34 2.01 -15.28 10.05
C GLU A 34 0.66 -14.54 10.15
N SER A 35 -0.38 -15.20 10.66
CA SER A 35 -1.71 -14.60 10.88
C SER A 35 -1.84 -13.88 12.22
N ASP A 36 -0.96 -14.16 13.18
CA ASP A 36 -0.88 -13.41 14.43
C ASP A 36 -0.30 -12.02 14.17
N VAL A 37 -1.20 -11.09 13.84
CA VAL A 37 -1.00 -9.65 13.70
C VAL A 37 -0.35 -9.01 14.94
N THR A 38 -0.21 -9.73 16.06
CA THR A 38 0.31 -9.19 17.32
C THR A 38 1.78 -9.51 17.62
N VAL A 39 2.49 -10.34 16.84
CA VAL A 39 3.95 -10.48 16.95
C VAL A 39 4.72 -9.41 16.16
N SER A 40 4.33 -8.15 16.37
CA SER A 40 5.12 -6.96 16.01
C SER A 40 6.29 -6.77 17.01
N SER A 41 7.18 -7.76 17.11
CA SER A 41 8.36 -7.69 17.99
C SER A 41 9.69 -7.63 17.25
N THR A 42 9.68 -7.36 15.94
CA THR A 42 10.79 -6.60 15.37
C THR A 42 10.52 -5.16 15.76
N VAL A 43 11.18 -4.68 16.81
CA VAL A 43 11.20 -3.25 17.14
C VAL A 43 11.77 -2.54 15.92
N SER A 44 10.87 -2.09 15.05
CA SER A 44 11.23 -1.34 13.87
C SER A 44 11.91 -0.07 14.37
N ASN A 45 13.18 0.10 14.04
CA ASN A 45 13.94 1.32 14.32
C ASN A 45 13.26 2.59 13.74
N ASN A 46 12.22 2.40 12.92
CA ASN A 46 11.37 3.43 12.32
C ASN A 46 10.42 4.13 13.32
N LYS A 47 10.16 3.58 14.51
CA LYS A 47 9.18 4.19 15.46
C LYS A 47 9.56 5.61 15.87
N TYR A 48 10.87 5.91 15.96
CA TYR A 48 11.36 7.23 16.37
C TYR A 48 11.79 8.12 15.20
N GLN A 49 11.84 7.58 13.97
CA GLN A 49 12.36 8.32 12.82
C GLN A 49 11.46 9.51 12.45
N GLY A 50 10.14 9.32 12.48
CA GLY A 50 9.16 10.39 12.22
C GLY A 50 9.18 11.49 13.29
N PHE A 51 9.40 11.14 14.56
CA PHE A 51 9.50 12.14 15.63
C PHE A 51 10.80 12.95 15.50
N THR A 52 11.93 12.29 15.23
CA THR A 52 13.22 12.96 15.07
C THR A 52 13.23 13.90 13.86
N ILE A 53 12.68 13.48 12.71
CA ILE A 53 12.58 14.36 11.53
C ILE A 53 11.69 15.57 11.80
N TYR A 54 10.62 15.41 12.60
CA TYR A 54 9.73 16.50 12.98
C TYR A 54 10.44 17.54 13.87
N ILE A 55 11.18 17.11 14.89
CA ILE A 55 11.93 18.02 15.77
C ILE A 55 13.02 18.77 14.98
N ILE A 56 13.77 18.06 14.14
CA ILE A 56 14.81 18.68 13.29
C ILE A 56 14.18 19.68 12.32
N SER A 57 13.09 19.30 11.65
CA SER A 57 12.36 20.18 10.74
C SER A 57 11.84 21.43 11.45
N THR A 58 11.30 21.28 12.66
CA THR A 58 10.78 22.40 13.47
C THR A 58 11.90 23.36 13.87
N ILE A 59 13.05 22.85 14.33
CA ILE A 59 14.21 23.67 14.70
C ILE A 59 14.77 24.41 13.47
N LEU A 60 14.90 23.71 12.34
CA LEU A 60 15.34 24.32 11.08
C LEU A 60 14.37 25.40 10.60
N LEU A 61 13.06 25.16 10.69
CA LEU A 61 12.03 26.12 10.31
C LEU A 61 12.01 27.35 11.22
N ILE A 62 12.22 27.18 12.52
CA ILE A 62 12.35 28.30 13.47
C ILE A 62 13.61 29.11 13.15
N SER A 63 14.75 28.45 12.96
CA SER A 63 16.02 29.11 12.61
C SER A 63 15.91 29.88 11.29
N TRP A 64 15.29 29.26 10.27
CA TRP A 64 14.99 29.88 9.00
C TRP A 64 14.07 31.09 9.18
N THR A 65 12.92 30.93 9.83
CA THR A 65 11.97 32.03 10.09
C THR A 65 12.63 33.18 10.84
N PHE A 66 13.40 32.89 11.87
CA PHE A 66 14.13 33.89 12.64
C PHE A 66 15.09 34.69 11.74
N TRP A 67 15.86 34.00 10.90
CA TRP A 67 16.75 34.63 9.92
C TRP A 67 16.02 35.55 8.92
N THR A 68 14.84 35.14 8.45
CA THR A 68 14.06 35.94 7.49
C THR A 68 13.52 37.24 8.09
N ILE A 69 13.01 37.18 9.33
CA ILE A 69 12.38 38.29 10.03
C ILE A 69 13.42 39.29 10.56
N LEU A 70 14.64 38.83 10.86
CA LEU A 70 15.67 39.69 11.46
C LEU A 70 16.09 40.82 10.49
N PRO A 71 15.99 42.10 10.87
CA PRO A 71 16.30 43.19 9.96
C PRO A 71 17.82 43.34 9.72
N ASN A 72 18.19 43.85 8.54
CA ASN A 72 19.59 43.93 8.09
C ASN A 72 20.50 44.71 9.05
N PHE A 73 19.98 45.77 9.69
CA PHE A 73 20.75 46.56 10.65
C PHE A 73 21.23 45.76 11.87
N VAL A 74 20.52 44.67 12.24
CA VAL A 74 20.94 43.77 13.33
C VAL A 74 21.96 42.77 12.81
N LEU A 75 21.80 42.31 11.57
CA LEU A 75 22.73 41.38 10.92
C LEU A 75 24.11 42.02 10.77
N ASP A 76 24.18 43.27 10.30
CA ASP A 76 25.43 44.03 10.12
C ASP A 76 26.18 44.29 11.45
N LYS A 77 25.48 44.18 12.59
CA LYS A 77 26.05 44.39 13.93
C LYS A 77 26.47 43.08 14.61
N LEU A 78 25.80 41.97 14.29
CA LEU A 78 26.04 40.66 14.90
C LEU A 78 27.03 39.82 14.08
N LEU A 79 27.07 39.98 12.75
CA LEU A 79 27.98 39.30 11.84
C LEU A 79 28.82 40.33 11.07
N ILE A 80 30.10 40.43 11.45
CA ILE A 80 31.07 41.43 10.99
C ILE A 80 31.54 41.23 9.53
N ASP A 81 31.16 40.14 8.87
CA ASP A 81 31.51 39.92 7.46
C ASP A 81 30.25 39.51 6.67
N HIS A 82 29.89 40.35 5.70
CA HIS A 82 28.73 40.21 4.80
C HIS A 82 28.77 38.94 3.91
N ASP A 83 29.83 38.13 3.99
CA ASP A 83 30.11 37.04 3.05
C ASP A 83 29.55 35.67 3.45
N ILE A 84 29.18 35.45 4.72
CA ILE A 84 28.66 34.13 5.16
C ILE A 84 27.16 33.95 4.86
N LEU A 85 26.43 35.04 4.63
CA LEU A 85 24.97 35.03 4.58
C LEU A 85 24.44 35.48 3.20
N PRO A 86 23.75 34.61 2.44
CA PRO A 86 23.21 34.99 1.13
C PRO A 86 22.10 36.04 1.25
N ASP A 87 21.85 36.78 0.16
CA ASP A 87 20.78 37.76 0.08
C ASP A 87 19.43 37.19 0.56
N LYS A 88 18.67 38.00 1.32
CA LYS A 88 17.32 37.64 1.82
C LYS A 88 16.35 37.26 0.70
N TYR A 89 16.63 37.61 -0.56
CA TYR A 89 15.86 37.18 -1.72
C TYR A 89 15.62 35.66 -1.75
N TRP A 90 16.61 34.86 -1.35
CA TRP A 90 16.49 33.41 -1.29
C TRP A 90 15.41 32.91 -0.33
N SER A 91 15.05 33.70 0.69
CA SER A 91 13.92 33.42 1.57
C SER A 91 12.60 33.32 0.81
N LEU A 92 12.44 34.08 -0.27
CA LEU A 92 11.23 34.13 -1.08
C LEU A 92 11.32 33.17 -2.27
N SER A 93 12.50 33.06 -2.88
CA SER A 93 12.70 32.24 -4.07
C SER A 93 12.49 30.76 -3.78
N ILE A 94 13.09 30.22 -2.71
CA ILE A 94 12.98 28.80 -2.36
C ILE A 94 11.52 28.34 -2.22
N PRO A 95 10.66 28.98 -1.41
CA PRO A 95 9.26 28.57 -1.32
C PRO A 95 8.50 28.75 -2.63
N CYS A 96 8.80 29.80 -3.40
CA CYS A 96 8.18 30.00 -4.73
C CYS A 96 8.51 28.85 -5.70
N TYR A 97 9.78 28.44 -5.78
CA TYR A 97 10.19 27.30 -6.59
C TYR A 97 9.54 26.00 -6.13
N PHE A 98 9.42 25.77 -4.81
CA PHE A 98 8.76 24.58 -4.28
C PHE A 98 7.27 24.53 -4.63
N LEU A 99 6.56 25.66 -4.56
CA LEU A 99 5.16 25.76 -4.99
C LEU A 99 5.00 25.49 -6.49
N MET A 100 5.89 26.05 -7.32
CA MET A 100 5.87 25.80 -8.77
C MET A 100 6.20 24.34 -9.11
N LEU A 101 7.15 23.73 -8.40
CA LEU A 101 7.49 22.32 -8.54
C LEU A 101 6.30 21.43 -8.16
N MET A 102 5.65 21.70 -7.03
CA MET A 102 4.45 20.98 -6.59
C MET A 102 3.32 21.07 -7.62
N LEU A 103 3.06 22.26 -8.17
CA LEU A 103 2.07 22.46 -9.24
C LEU A 103 2.41 21.64 -10.49
N PHE A 104 3.69 21.69 -10.91
CA PHE A 104 4.17 20.92 -12.05
C PHE A 104 4.03 19.40 -11.82
N THR A 105 4.34 18.92 -10.63
CA THR A 105 4.14 17.51 -10.26
C THR A 105 2.67 17.12 -10.32
N TYR A 106 1.74 17.95 -9.84
CA TYR A 106 0.31 17.64 -9.92
C TYR A 106 -0.19 17.58 -11.36
N TRP A 107 0.17 18.57 -12.17
CA TRP A 107 -0.21 18.57 -13.58
C TRP A 107 0.41 17.40 -14.33
N GLY A 108 1.70 17.14 -14.12
CA GLY A 108 2.40 16.00 -14.71
C GLY A 108 1.77 14.67 -14.32
N LEU A 109 1.41 14.50 -13.05
CA LEU A 109 0.73 13.30 -12.57
C LEU A 109 -0.69 13.18 -13.11
N ALA A 110 -1.44 14.28 -13.22
CA ALA A 110 -2.78 14.27 -13.81
C ALA A 110 -2.74 13.88 -15.29
N LEU A 111 -1.82 14.46 -16.05
CA LEU A 111 -1.61 14.13 -17.47
C LEU A 111 -1.13 12.68 -17.62
N PHE A 112 -0.20 12.22 -16.78
CA PHE A 112 0.27 10.85 -16.80
C PHE A 112 -0.86 9.84 -16.49
N ASN A 113 -1.71 10.15 -15.51
CA ASN A 113 -2.88 9.31 -15.23
C ASN A 113 -3.84 9.27 -16.41
N LEU A 114 -4.07 10.39 -17.07
CA LEU A 114 -5.00 10.48 -18.20
C LEU A 114 -4.46 9.75 -19.44
N GLU A 115 -3.19 9.94 -19.80
CA GLU A 115 -2.64 9.44 -21.06
C GLU A 115 -2.04 8.02 -20.96
N VAL A 116 -1.43 7.67 -19.83
CA VAL A 116 -0.68 6.41 -19.71
C VAL A 116 -1.45 5.36 -18.90
N MET A 117 -2.08 5.77 -17.80
CA MET A 117 -2.75 4.83 -16.89
C MET A 117 -4.22 4.59 -17.23
N THR A 118 -4.90 5.59 -17.80
CA THR A 118 -6.30 5.47 -18.21
C THR A 118 -6.35 4.96 -19.64
N LEU A 119 -7.29 4.06 -19.92
CA LEU A 119 -7.56 3.61 -21.27
C LEU A 119 -8.19 4.72 -22.12
N ASP A 120 -8.04 4.60 -23.43
CA ASP A 120 -8.72 5.49 -24.37
C ASP A 120 -10.24 5.46 -24.16
N LEU A 121 -10.86 6.62 -24.26
CA LEU A 121 -12.29 6.80 -23.99
C LEU A 121 -13.22 5.97 -24.89
N ASN A 122 -12.70 5.57 -26.06
CA ASN A 122 -13.42 4.77 -27.05
C ASN A 122 -13.19 3.26 -26.88
N ASP A 123 -12.45 2.84 -25.87
CA ASP A 123 -12.16 1.44 -25.60
C ASP A 123 -13.29 0.78 -24.81
N VAL A 124 -13.78 -0.37 -25.30
CA VAL A 124 -14.79 -1.21 -24.63
C VAL A 124 -14.35 -1.67 -23.23
N ARG A 125 -13.05 -1.80 -23.01
CA ARG A 125 -12.47 -2.13 -21.70
C ARG A 125 -12.75 -1.06 -20.63
N CYS A 126 -13.23 0.13 -20.99
CA CYS A 126 -13.75 1.12 -20.03
C CYS A 126 -15.08 0.71 -19.38
N ILE A 127 -15.83 -0.21 -20.00
CA ILE A 127 -17.15 -0.68 -19.55
C ILE A 127 -17.07 -2.11 -18.99
N VAL A 128 -16.09 -2.87 -19.46
CA VAL A 128 -15.92 -4.30 -19.22
C VAL A 128 -14.79 -4.53 -18.22
N ASP A 129 -15.06 -5.28 -17.16
CA ASP A 129 -14.05 -5.70 -16.18
C ASP A 129 -13.38 -7.03 -16.58
N ASP A 130 -12.24 -7.36 -15.96
CA ASP A 130 -11.50 -8.62 -16.16
C ASP A 130 -12.32 -9.88 -15.85
N SER A 131 -13.38 -9.74 -15.06
CA SER A 131 -14.33 -10.80 -14.74
C SER A 131 -15.43 -11.01 -15.78
N THR A 132 -15.46 -10.20 -16.85
CA THR A 132 -16.50 -10.31 -17.89
C THR A 132 -16.29 -11.53 -18.77
N VAL A 133 -17.31 -12.36 -18.88
CA VAL A 133 -17.30 -13.55 -19.74
C VAL A 133 -17.93 -13.22 -21.08
N PHE A 134 -17.16 -13.39 -22.16
CA PHE A 134 -17.68 -13.29 -23.51
C PHE A 134 -17.91 -14.67 -24.13
N PRO A 135 -18.98 -14.86 -24.92
CA PRO A 135 -19.22 -16.12 -25.64
C PRO A 135 -18.25 -16.23 -26.84
N GLY A 136 -17.35 -17.23 -26.82
CA GLY A 136 -16.38 -17.51 -27.90
C GLY A 136 -15.05 -18.06 -27.35
N GLU A 137 -14.08 -18.35 -28.23
CA GLU A 137 -12.71 -18.73 -27.85
C GLU A 137 -11.72 -17.57 -28.09
N GLU A 138 -10.77 -17.40 -27.16
CA GLU A 138 -9.80 -16.31 -26.98
C GLU A 138 -10.32 -14.87 -26.77
N ARG A 139 -10.00 -14.30 -25.59
CA ARG A 139 -10.46 -12.99 -25.09
C ARG A 139 -10.26 -11.82 -26.07
N ASP A 140 -9.15 -11.80 -26.81
CA ASP A 140 -8.77 -10.64 -27.62
C ASP A 140 -9.52 -10.59 -28.97
N GLU A 141 -9.75 -11.74 -29.61
CA GLU A 141 -10.57 -11.81 -30.83
C GLU A 141 -12.05 -11.51 -30.51
N ILE A 142 -12.56 -12.07 -29.41
CA ILE A 142 -13.94 -11.87 -28.98
C ILE A 142 -14.18 -10.42 -28.56
N MET A 143 -13.20 -9.73 -27.94
CA MET A 143 -13.33 -8.32 -27.58
C MET A 143 -13.63 -7.45 -28.81
N SER A 144 -12.93 -7.69 -29.93
CA SER A 144 -13.15 -6.95 -31.16
C SER A 144 -14.52 -7.23 -31.80
N ALA A 145 -14.99 -8.49 -31.74
CA ALA A 145 -16.31 -8.88 -32.23
C ALA A 145 -17.46 -8.40 -31.33
N SER A 146 -17.23 -8.31 -30.01
CA SER A 146 -18.23 -7.89 -29.03
C SER A 146 -18.52 -6.39 -29.07
N ILE A 147 -17.66 -5.56 -29.67
CA ILE A 147 -17.93 -4.14 -29.95
C ILE A 147 -19.26 -3.96 -30.72
N GLU A 148 -19.55 -4.84 -31.68
CA GLU A 148 -20.80 -4.81 -32.45
C GLU A 148 -22.03 -5.04 -31.57
N TYR A 149 -21.88 -5.85 -30.50
CA TYR A 149 -22.96 -6.25 -29.62
C TYR A 149 -23.10 -5.37 -28.37
N ILE A 150 -22.19 -4.42 -28.09
CA ILE A 150 -22.28 -3.51 -26.92
C ILE A 150 -23.61 -2.73 -26.88
N HIS A 151 -24.09 -2.29 -28.06
CA HIS A 151 -25.35 -1.56 -28.17
C HIS A 151 -26.59 -2.45 -28.21
N THR A 152 -26.39 -3.77 -28.28
CA THR A 152 -27.47 -4.75 -28.29
C THR A 152 -27.71 -5.22 -26.87
N ALA A 153 -28.95 -5.14 -26.40
CA ALA A 153 -29.29 -5.67 -25.08
C ALA A 153 -28.86 -7.15 -25.02
N PRO A 154 -28.13 -7.59 -23.97
CA PRO A 154 -27.72 -8.98 -23.87
C PRO A 154 -28.97 -9.86 -23.89
N SER A 155 -28.98 -10.86 -24.75
CA SER A 155 -30.09 -11.79 -24.86
C SER A 155 -30.11 -12.73 -23.66
N GLY A 156 -30.66 -12.21 -22.54
CA GLY A 156 -31.27 -12.99 -21.49
C GLY A 156 -30.35 -13.88 -20.67
N VAL A 157 -29.60 -13.30 -19.72
CA VAL A 157 -29.63 -13.89 -18.38
C VAL A 157 -30.91 -13.37 -17.74
N TRP A 158 -32.02 -14.06 -18.02
CA TRP A 158 -33.24 -13.86 -17.24
C TRP A 158 -32.99 -14.53 -15.89
N ASP A 159 -33.12 -13.77 -14.80
CA ASP A 159 -33.23 -14.39 -13.49
C ASP A 159 -34.32 -15.46 -13.56
N MET A 160 -34.01 -16.68 -13.15
CA MET A 160 -35.04 -17.71 -13.07
C MET A 160 -36.12 -17.21 -12.11
N PRO A 161 -37.39 -17.21 -12.51
CA PRO A 161 -38.45 -16.76 -11.63
C PRO A 161 -38.40 -17.59 -10.35
N ILE A 162 -38.57 -16.94 -9.20
CA ILE A 162 -38.39 -17.56 -7.88
C ILE A 162 -39.19 -18.85 -7.71
N THR A 163 -40.31 -18.97 -8.43
CA THR A 163 -41.11 -20.20 -8.50
C THR A 163 -40.33 -21.39 -9.08
N LEU A 164 -39.62 -21.21 -10.20
CA LEU A 164 -38.78 -22.26 -10.82
C LEU A 164 -37.60 -22.62 -9.92
N VAL A 165 -37.00 -21.62 -9.26
CA VAL A 165 -35.92 -21.86 -8.30
C VAL A 165 -36.42 -22.69 -7.11
N ASN A 166 -37.59 -22.34 -6.56
CA ASN A 166 -38.19 -23.10 -5.46
C ASN A 166 -38.57 -24.52 -5.88
N GLU A 167 -39.07 -24.70 -7.11
CA GLU A 167 -39.42 -26.01 -7.65
C GLU A 167 -38.19 -26.90 -7.83
N VAL A 168 -37.06 -26.37 -8.32
CA VAL A 168 -35.83 -27.17 -8.45
C VAL A 168 -35.20 -27.48 -7.08
N LEU A 169 -35.23 -26.54 -6.13
CA LEU A 169 -34.54 -26.68 -4.84
C LEU A 169 -35.35 -27.46 -3.80
N TYR A 170 -36.68 -27.32 -3.85
CA TYR A 170 -37.62 -27.90 -2.86
C TYR A 170 -38.70 -28.76 -3.50
N GLY A 171 -38.69 -28.94 -4.82
CA GLY A 171 -39.54 -29.93 -5.48
C GLY A 171 -39.06 -31.30 -5.06
N ASP A 172 -39.88 -31.98 -4.26
CA ASP A 172 -39.72 -33.40 -4.05
C ASP A 172 -39.91 -34.08 -5.41
N PHE A 173 -38.80 -34.41 -6.07
CA PHE A 173 -38.81 -35.46 -7.08
C PHE A 173 -39.13 -36.73 -6.29
N GLU A 174 -40.42 -37.01 -6.10
CA GLU A 174 -40.85 -38.34 -5.72
C GLU A 174 -40.27 -39.27 -6.78
N ALA A 175 -39.15 -39.91 -6.43
CA ALA A 175 -38.59 -40.99 -7.19
C ALA A 175 -39.63 -42.10 -7.12
N GLU A 176 -40.52 -42.12 -8.10
CA GLU A 176 -41.45 -43.23 -8.30
C GLU A 176 -40.60 -44.51 -8.40
N GLU A 177 -40.71 -45.36 -7.39
CA GLU A 177 -40.14 -46.73 -7.30
C GLU A 177 -40.62 -47.62 -8.46
#